data_AF-A0A845F3I3-F1
#
_entry.id   AF-A0A845F3I3-F1
#
_cell.length_a   1.000
_cell.length_b   1.000
_cell.length_c   1.000
_cell.angle_alpha   90.00
_cell.angle_beta   90.00
_cell.angle_gamma   90.00
#
_symmetry.space_group_name_H-M   'P 1'
#
loop_
_entity.id
_entity.type
_entity.pdbx_description
1 polymer ?
#
loop_
_entity_poly.entity_id
_entity_poly.type
_entity_poly.pdbx_seq_one_letter_code
_entity_poly.pdbx_strand_id
1 'polypeptide(L)'
;MAFKDDRYSKWAYSPYTYPYYRNFPPIEVTRFQHSAVACTNLMKEGQKLLDKVNQDAQFAHELKDAAQKNDQSHVHSLIQRAGITSPFHIAYTPDALRVDLNTGNEDSCSELTVKLCW
;
A
#
# COMPACT_ATOMS: atom_id res chain seq x y z
N MET A 1 -50.68 21.02 61.87
CA MET A 1 -49.25 21.19 61.53
C MET A 1 -48.69 19.83 61.15
N ALA A 2 -48.42 19.58 59.87
CA ALA A 2 -47.65 18.42 59.44
C ALA A 2 -46.92 18.82 58.15
N PHE A 3 -45.65 19.19 58.29
CA PHE A 3 -44.75 19.50 57.18
C PHE A 3 -44.47 18.21 56.41
N LYS A 4 -44.84 18.14 55.13
CA LYS A 4 -44.31 17.12 54.22
C LYS A 4 -42.96 17.60 53.70
N ASP A 5 -41.91 16.93 54.16
CA ASP A 5 -40.53 17.10 53.72
C ASP A 5 -40.38 16.39 52.35
N ASP A 6 -40.47 17.16 51.27
CA ASP A 6 -40.35 16.68 49.88
C ASP A 6 -38.89 16.45 49.45
N ARG A 7 -38.09 15.77 50.29
CA ARG A 7 -36.67 15.48 50.00
C ARG A 7 -36.41 14.00 49.74
N TYR A 8 -37.17 13.41 48.82
CA TYR A 8 -36.80 12.11 48.25
C TYR A 8 -36.67 12.15 46.72
N SER A 9 -35.41 11.95 46.31
CA SER A 9 -34.93 11.24 45.11
C SER A 9 -35.15 11.87 43.74
N LYS A 10 -34.14 12.61 43.27
CA LYS A 10 -33.82 12.71 41.83
C LYS A 10 -32.60 11.83 41.53
N TRP A 11 -32.77 10.51 41.59
CA TRP A 11 -31.89 9.63 40.81
C TRP A 11 -32.35 9.73 39.36
N ALA A 12 -31.68 10.59 38.58
CA ALA A 12 -31.91 10.66 37.15
C ALA A 12 -31.54 9.30 36.54
N TYR A 13 -32.55 8.66 35.97
CA TYR A 13 -32.45 7.43 35.19
C TYR A 13 -31.38 7.62 34.10
N SER A 14 -30.26 6.91 34.20
CA SER A 14 -29.27 6.85 33.13
C SER A 14 -29.88 6.04 31.98
N PRO A 15 -30.10 6.61 30.79
CA PRO A 15 -30.64 5.84 29.67
C PRO A 15 -29.62 4.79 29.27
N TYR A 16 -30.01 3.53 29.38
CA TYR A 16 -29.27 2.39 28.84
C TYR A 16 -28.88 2.68 27.39
N THR A 17 -27.60 2.86 27.12
CA THR A 17 -27.06 2.90 25.76
C THR A 17 -27.18 1.50 25.17
N TYR A 18 -28.15 1.30 24.27
CA TYR A 18 -28.24 0.06 23.50
C TYR A 18 -26.95 -0.13 22.70
N PRO A 19 -26.26 -1.27 22.82
CA PRO A 19 -25.09 -1.54 22.00
C PRO A 19 -25.53 -1.59 20.54
N TYR A 20 -25.01 -0.67 19.73
CA TYR A 20 -25.18 -0.67 18.29
C TYR A 20 -24.44 -1.90 17.73
N TYR A 21 -25.17 -3.01 17.54
CA TYR A 21 -24.64 -4.19 16.88
C TYR A 21 -24.32 -3.82 15.42
N ARG A 22 -23.03 -3.66 15.11
CA ARG A 22 -22.59 -3.53 13.72
C ARG A 22 -22.86 -4.86 13.02
N ASN A 23 -23.90 -4.89 12.21
CA ASN A 23 -24.09 -5.96 11.23
C ASN A 23 -23.06 -5.72 10.12
N PHE A 24 -22.04 -6.58 10.08
CA PHE A 24 -21.12 -6.60 8.94
C PHE A 24 -21.84 -7.19 7.72
N PRO A 25 -21.55 -6.69 6.51
CA PRO A 25 -22.07 -7.30 5.30
C PRO A 25 -21.55 -8.76 5.18
N PRO A 26 -22.26 -9.62 4.42
CA PRO A 26 -21.73 -10.93 4.03
C PRO A 26 -20.32 -10.81 3.43
N ILE A 27 -19.47 -11.78 3.72
CA ILE A 27 -18.07 -11.78 3.27
C ILE A 27 -18.04 -12.15 1.79
N GLU A 28 -17.77 -11.17 0.94
CA GLU A 28 -17.52 -11.34 -0.49
C GLU A 28 -16.02 -11.26 -0.79
N VAL A 29 -15.44 -12.32 -1.38
CA VAL A 29 -13.98 -12.45 -1.57
C VAL A 29 -13.50 -12.17 -2.99
N THR A 30 -14.40 -12.03 -3.97
CA THR A 30 -14.04 -11.96 -5.39
C THR A 30 -13.07 -10.83 -5.70
N ARG A 31 -13.33 -9.60 -5.22
CA ARG A 31 -12.44 -8.46 -5.43
C ARG A 31 -11.08 -8.67 -4.74
N PHE A 32 -11.09 -9.27 -3.56
CA PHE A 32 -9.86 -9.57 -2.80
C PHE A 32 -9.00 -10.61 -3.52
N GLN A 33 -9.60 -11.69 -4.02
CA GLN A 33 -8.90 -12.70 -4.82
C GLN A 33 -8.37 -12.13 -6.14
N HIS A 34 -9.15 -11.31 -6.83
CA HIS A 34 -8.69 -10.62 -8.04
C HIS A 34 -7.47 -9.74 -7.75
N SER A 35 -7.49 -9.01 -6.62
CA SER A 35 -6.35 -8.20 -6.19
C SER A 35 -5.10 -9.03 -5.93
N ALA A 36 -5.25 -10.25 -5.39
CA ALA A 36 -4.15 -11.17 -5.15
C ALA A 36 -3.54 -11.69 -6.46
N VAL A 37 -4.36 -12.02 -7.46
CA VAL A 37 -3.88 -12.41 -8.80
C VAL A 37 -3.10 -11.28 -9.45
N ALA A 38 -3.63 -10.05 -9.39
CA ALA A 38 -2.96 -8.85 -9.87
C ALA A 38 -1.60 -8.63 -9.18
N CYS A 39 -1.55 -8.63 -7.85
CA CYS A 39 -0.30 -8.48 -7.10
C CYS A 39 0.70 -9.61 -7.39
N THR A 40 0.23 -10.84 -7.64
CA THR A 40 1.11 -11.96 -8.02
C THR A 40 1.80 -11.71 -9.36
N ASN A 41 1.13 -11.07 -10.32
CA ASN A 41 1.73 -10.70 -11.59
C ASN A 41 2.76 -9.57 -11.41
N LEU A 42 2.43 -8.53 -10.64
CA LEU A 42 3.39 -7.48 -10.28
C LEU A 42 4.62 -8.05 -9.56
N MET A 43 4.44 -9.06 -8.70
CA MET A 43 5.53 -9.71 -7.97
C MET A 43 6.49 -10.44 -8.91
N LYS A 44 6.00 -11.09 -9.97
CA LYS A 44 6.86 -11.70 -10.99
C LYS A 44 7.71 -10.66 -11.73
N GLU A 45 7.15 -9.49 -11.99
CA GLU A 45 7.90 -8.38 -12.59
C GLU A 45 8.92 -7.81 -11.62
N GLY A 46 8.52 -7.51 -10.38
CA GLY A 46 9.41 -7.07 -9.31
C GLY A 46 10.57 -8.04 -9.07
N GLN A 47 10.31 -9.35 -9.12
CA GLN A 47 11.35 -10.37 -9.02
C GLN A 47 12.38 -10.25 -10.14
N LYS A 48 11.99 -10.01 -11.39
CA LYS A 48 12.94 -9.81 -12.50
C LYS A 48 13.83 -8.60 -12.27
N LEU A 49 13.28 -7.49 -11.76
CA LEU A 49 14.07 -6.31 -11.40
C LEU A 49 15.09 -6.65 -10.31
N LEU A 50 14.65 -7.32 -9.25
CA LEU A 50 15.53 -7.72 -8.13
C LEU A 50 16.63 -8.69 -8.60
N ASP A 51 16.29 -9.68 -9.41
CA ASP A 51 17.24 -10.64 -9.98
C ASP A 51 18.26 -9.93 -10.87
N LYS A 52 17.82 -8.98 -11.71
CA LYS A 52 18.71 -8.19 -12.56
C LYS A 52 19.68 -7.34 -11.74
N VAL A 53 19.21 -6.68 -10.67
CA VAL A 53 20.07 -5.92 -9.76
C VAL A 53 21.06 -6.83 -9.03
N ASN A 54 20.64 -8.02 -8.60
CA ASN A 54 21.49 -8.92 -7.83
C ASN A 54 22.55 -9.63 -8.69
N GLN A 55 22.24 -9.94 -9.95
CA GLN A 55 23.09 -10.76 -10.83
C GLN A 55 23.97 -9.94 -11.78
N ASP A 56 23.61 -8.69 -12.06
CA ASP A 56 24.31 -7.82 -13.00
C ASP A 56 24.85 -6.56 -12.29
N ALA A 57 26.12 -6.64 -11.88
CA ALA A 57 26.77 -5.56 -11.14
C ALA A 57 26.88 -4.25 -11.95
N GLN A 58 27.00 -4.35 -13.28
CA GLN A 58 27.05 -3.17 -14.13
C GLN A 58 25.67 -2.50 -14.16
N PHE A 59 24.60 -3.27 -14.34
CA PHE A 59 23.24 -2.75 -14.27
C PHE A 59 22.95 -2.10 -12.90
N ALA A 60 23.33 -2.76 -11.79
CA ALA A 60 23.13 -2.22 -10.45
C ALA A 60 23.86 -0.88 -10.25
N HIS A 61 25.10 -0.78 -10.75
CA HIS A 61 25.87 0.46 -10.72
C HIS A 61 25.20 1.56 -11.55
N GLU A 62 24.83 1.29 -12.80
CA GLU A 62 24.14 2.25 -13.68
C GLU A 62 22.83 2.75 -13.05
N LEU A 63 22.03 1.84 -12.47
CA LEU A 63 20.78 2.18 -11.81
C LEU A 63 20.99 3.08 -10.58
N LYS A 64 21.96 2.74 -9.72
CA LYS A 64 22.28 3.55 -8.52
C LYS A 64 22.82 4.92 -8.91
N ASP A 65 23.76 4.99 -9.86
CA ASP A 65 24.36 6.24 -10.34
C ASP A 65 23.29 7.18 -10.93
N ALA A 66 22.40 6.66 -11.77
CA ALA A 66 21.29 7.41 -12.35
C ALA A 66 20.34 7.96 -11.28
N ALA A 67 19.99 7.14 -10.29
CA ALA A 67 19.13 7.55 -9.17
C ALA A 67 19.79 8.64 -8.31
N GLN A 68 21.08 8.50 -7.99
CA GLN A 68 21.83 9.51 -7.24
C GLN A 68 21.93 10.85 -7.97
N LYS A 69 21.96 10.84 -9.30
CA LYS A 69 21.98 12.04 -10.15
C LYS A 69 20.59 12.63 -10.41
N ASN A 70 19.53 12.05 -9.85
CA ASN A 70 18.14 12.43 -10.11
C ASN A 70 17.76 12.38 -11.61
N ASP A 71 18.36 11.45 -12.37
CA ASP A 71 18.01 11.22 -13.77
C ASP A 71 16.81 10.27 -13.88
N GLN A 72 15.63 10.82 -13.63
CA GLN A 72 14.34 10.11 -13.71
C GLN A 72 14.18 9.33 -15.02
N SER A 73 14.57 9.95 -16.15
CA SER A 73 14.39 9.36 -17.48
C SER A 73 15.25 8.12 -17.67
N HIS A 74 16.49 8.16 -17.19
CA HIS A 74 17.41 7.06 -17.31
C HIS A 74 17.07 5.91 -16.36
N VAL A 75 16.70 6.22 -15.10
CA VAL A 75 16.21 5.22 -14.14
C VAL A 75 14.98 4.50 -14.69
N HIS A 76 14.02 5.23 -15.27
CA HIS A 76 12.84 4.65 -15.88
C HIS A 76 13.19 3.70 -17.03
N SER A 77 14.08 4.11 -17.93
CA SER A 77 14.57 3.27 -19.03
C SER A 77 15.27 2.00 -18.53
N LEU A 78 16.10 2.11 -17.49
CA LEU A 78 16.80 0.95 -16.91
C LEU A 78 15.81 -0.05 -16.28
N ILE A 79 14.80 0.43 -15.55
CA ILE A 79 13.77 -0.43 -14.95
C ILE A 79 12.95 -1.14 -16.03
N GLN A 80 12.58 -0.46 -17.13
CA GLN A 80 11.92 -1.11 -18.27
C GLN A 80 12.82 -2.18 -18.91
N ARG A 81 14.12 -1.91 -19.07
CA ARG A 81 15.11 -2.88 -19.59
C ARG A 81 15.28 -4.10 -18.69
N ALA A 82 14.96 -4.01 -17.40
CA ALA A 82 14.92 -5.16 -16.48
C ALA A 82 13.70 -6.07 -16.70
N GLY A 83 12.78 -5.71 -17.61
CA GLY A 83 11.60 -6.52 -17.95
C GLY A 83 10.34 -6.14 -17.19
N ILE A 84 10.29 -4.93 -16.62
CA ILE A 84 9.06 -4.33 -16.09
C ILE A 84 8.23 -3.78 -17.23
N THR A 85 7.00 -4.25 -17.34
CA THR A 85 6.02 -3.85 -18.37
C THR A 85 4.81 -3.14 -17.80
N SER A 86 4.49 -3.41 -16.53
CA SER A 86 3.45 -2.72 -15.79
C SER A 86 3.80 -1.24 -15.60
N PRO A 87 2.83 -0.32 -15.54
CA PRO A 87 3.13 1.07 -15.22
C PRO A 87 3.69 1.18 -13.79
N PHE A 88 4.60 2.12 -13.59
CA PHE A 88 5.24 2.31 -12.30
C PHE A 88 5.58 3.76 -12.02
N HIS A 89 5.72 4.06 -10.73
CA HIS A 89 6.28 5.31 -10.25
C HIS A 89 7.63 5.05 -9.57
N ILE A 90 8.52 6.03 -9.66
CA ILE A 90 9.84 5.96 -9.03
C ILE A 90 9.98 7.11 -8.05
N ALA A 91 10.43 6.80 -6.84
CA ALA A 91 10.92 7.78 -5.89
C ALA A 91 12.29 7.35 -5.39
N TYR A 92 13.18 8.30 -5.14
CA TYR A 92 14.49 7.98 -4.58
C TYR A 92 14.95 9.07 -3.62
N THR A 93 15.77 8.62 -2.69
CA THR A 93 16.46 9.41 -1.67
C THR A 93 17.95 9.08 -1.77
N PRO A 94 18.84 9.86 -1.12
CA PRO A 94 20.26 9.50 -1.06
C PRO A 94 20.55 8.09 -0.52
N ASP A 95 19.59 7.43 0.14
CA ASP A 95 19.76 6.13 0.82
C ASP A 95 18.97 4.97 0.17
N ALA A 96 17.99 5.27 -0.69
CA ALA A 96 17.11 4.23 -1.23
C ALA A 96 16.39 4.63 -2.51
N LEU A 97 16.12 3.63 -3.35
CA LEU A 97 15.20 3.65 -4.48
C LEU A 97 13.91 2.92 -4.13
N ARG A 98 12.79 3.52 -4.46
CA ARG A 98 11.44 2.97 -4.35
C ARG A 98 10.83 2.91 -5.73
N VAL A 99 10.30 1.75 -6.08
CA VAL A 99 9.56 1.50 -7.32
C VAL A 99 8.17 1.01 -6.94
N ASP A 100 7.15 1.78 -7.33
CA ASP A 100 5.75 1.48 -7.08
C ASP A 100 5.12 0.98 -8.37
N LEU A 101 4.94 -0.33 -8.48
CA LEU A 101 4.33 -1.01 -9.63
C LEU A 101 2.81 -1.01 -9.46
N ASN A 102 2.07 -0.72 -10.52
CA ASN A 102 0.62 -0.79 -10.54
C ASN A 102 0.12 -1.56 -11.75
N THR A 103 -1.17 -1.89 -11.75
CA THR A 103 -1.80 -2.69 -12.81
C THR A 103 -2.34 -1.86 -13.97
N GLY A 104 -2.18 -0.54 -13.94
CA GLY A 104 -2.60 0.38 -15.01
C GLY A 104 -4.10 0.54 -15.23
N ASN A 105 -4.96 -0.32 -14.68
CA ASN A 105 -6.41 -0.20 -14.79
C ASN A 105 -6.97 0.61 -13.61
N GLU A 106 -7.89 1.53 -13.89
CA GLU A 106 -8.53 2.40 -12.88
C GLU A 106 -9.29 1.59 -11.81
N ASP A 107 -9.71 0.37 -12.13
CA ASP A 107 -10.49 -0.50 -11.24
C ASP A 107 -9.65 -1.42 -10.33
N SER A 108 -8.35 -1.56 -10.59
CA SER A 108 -7.48 -2.47 -9.83
C SER A 108 -6.62 -1.70 -8.84
N CYS A 109 -7.09 -1.68 -7.58
CA CYS A 109 -6.39 -1.10 -6.42
C CYS A 109 -5.14 -1.91 -5.98
N SER A 110 -4.54 -2.68 -6.89
CA SER A 110 -3.41 -3.56 -6.64
C SER A 110 -2.11 -2.85 -6.99
N GLU A 111 -1.25 -2.72 -5.99
CA GLU A 111 0.06 -2.07 -6.07
C GLU A 111 1.12 -2.97 -5.43
N LEU A 112 2.34 -2.93 -5.96
CA LEU A 112 3.51 -3.54 -5.36
C LEU A 112 4.63 -2.52 -5.23
N THR A 113 5.04 -2.25 -4.00
CA THR A 113 6.18 -1.40 -3.70
C THR A 113 7.45 -2.24 -3.50
N VAL A 114 8.47 -1.97 -4.29
CA VAL A 114 9.83 -2.51 -4.12
C VAL A 114 10.73 -1.38 -3.59
N LYS A 115 11.40 -1.61 -2.46
CA LYS A 115 12.37 -0.68 -1.88
C LYS A 115 13.75 -1.33 -1.84
N LEU A 116 14.73 -0.68 -2.47
CA LEU A 116 16.14 -1.06 -2.48
C LEU A 116 16.94 -0.01 -1.74
N CYS A 117 17.70 -0.42 -0.73
CA CYS A 117 18.61 0.44 0.04
C CYS A 117 20.05 0.25 -0.45
N TRP A 118 20.92 1.23 -0.22
CA TRP A 118 22.32 1.17 -0.66
C TRP A 118 23.30 1.97 0.19
#